data_AF-A0A1A8VHY1-F1
#
_entry.id   AF-A0A1A8VHY1-F1
#
_cell.length_a   1.000
_cell.length_b   1.000
_cell.length_c   1.000
_cell.angle_alpha   90.00
_cell.angle_beta   90.00
_cell.angle_gamma   90.00
#
_symmetry.space_group_name_H-M   'P 1'
#
loop_
_entity.id
_entity.type
_entity.pdbx_description
1 polymer ?
#
loop_
_entity_poly.entity_id
_entity_poly.type
_entity_poly.pdbx_seq_one_letter_code
_entity_poly.pdbx_strand_id
1 'polypeptide(L)'
;KPQRLNRLIRRASSVLGCPLDPVEVVSDRRMTAKLSSMLDNISHPMQVTLTAMSSSFSGRLRHPRCGTERFRRSFLPTAVRLYNKSVG
;
A
#
# COMPACT_ATOMS: atom_id res chain seq x y z
N LYS A 1 -7.42 -10.92 -12.70
CA LYS A 1 -7.67 -11.62 -11.41
C LYS A 1 -6.32 -12.08 -10.84
N PRO A 2 -5.99 -11.74 -9.59
CA PRO A 2 -4.68 -12.01 -8.97
C PRO A 2 -4.24 -13.49 -9.08
N GLN A 3 -5.21 -14.40 -9.04
CA GLN A 3 -5.00 -15.85 -9.20
C GLN A 3 -4.26 -16.23 -10.50
N ARG A 4 -4.48 -15.52 -11.63
CA ARG A 4 -3.74 -15.79 -12.88
C ARG A 4 -2.27 -15.42 -12.74
N LEU A 5 -1.97 -14.28 -12.12
CA LEU A 5 -0.60 -13.82 -11.96
C LEU A 5 0.15 -14.66 -10.91
N ASN A 6 -0.53 -15.06 -9.83
CA ASN A 6 0.03 -16.01 -8.86
C ASN A 6 0.37 -17.39 -9.49
N ARG A 7 -0.39 -17.86 -10.49
CA ARG A 7 0.00 -19.06 -11.26
C ARG A 7 1.29 -18.85 -12.05
N LEU A 8 1.47 -17.67 -12.65
CA LEU A 8 2.71 -17.35 -13.36
C LEU A 8 3.91 -17.24 -12.40
N ILE A 9 3.71 -16.61 -11.24
CA ILE A 9 4.72 -16.51 -10.19
C ILE A 9 5.17 -17.90 -9.72
N ARG A 10 4.24 -18.85 -9.53
CA ARG A 10 4.58 -20.23 -9.17
C ARG A 10 5.41 -20.93 -10.24
N ARG A 11 5.10 -20.73 -11.52
CA ARG A 11 5.90 -21.27 -12.63
C ARG A 11 7.30 -20.66 -12.66
N ALA A 12 7.41 -19.35 -12.51
CA ALA A 12 8.69 -18.66 -12.46
C ALA A 12 9.53 -19.10 -11.26
N SER A 13 8.91 -19.26 -10.08
CA SER A 13 9.54 -19.82 -8.88
C SER A 13 10.12 -21.21 -9.12
N SER A 14 9.42 -22.08 -9.85
CA SER A 14 9.93 -23.40 -10.23
C SER A 14 11.14 -23.34 -11.17
N VAL A 15 11.18 -22.36 -12.09
CA VAL A 15 12.31 -22.18 -13.02
C VAL A 15 13.53 -21.62 -12.30
N LEU A 16 13.32 -20.67 -11.39
CA LEU A 16 14.39 -20.02 -10.63
C LEU A 16 14.92 -20.87 -9.46
N GLY A 17 14.18 -21.90 -9.05
CA GLY A 17 14.54 -22.75 -7.90
C GLY A 17 14.42 -22.06 -6.55
N CYS A 18 13.73 -20.92 -6.46
CA CYS A 18 13.54 -20.17 -5.22
C CYS A 18 12.09 -19.66 -5.07
N PRO A 19 11.59 -19.49 -3.84
CA PRO A 19 10.25 -18.95 -3.62
C PRO A 19 10.18 -17.48 -4.07
N LEU A 20 9.08 -17.14 -4.75
CA LEU A 20 8.75 -15.76 -5.11
C LEU A 20 7.52 -15.30 -4.33
N ASP A 21 7.52 -14.05 -3.90
CA ASP A 21 6.37 -13.46 -3.21
C ASP A 21 5.12 -13.40 -4.11
N PRO A 22 3.93 -13.70 -3.57
CA PRO A 22 2.68 -13.55 -4.32
C PRO A 22 2.38 -12.07 -4.58
N VAL A 23 1.50 -11.82 -5.56
CA VAL A 23 1.14 -10.47 -6.01
C VAL A 23 0.63 -9.60 -4.88
N GLU A 24 -0.15 -10.17 -3.97
CA GLU A 24 -0.73 -9.46 -2.82
C GLU A 24 0.37 -8.90 -1.91
N VAL A 25 1.38 -9.71 -1.61
CA VAL A 25 2.50 -9.31 -0.75
C VAL A 25 3.33 -8.22 -1.43
N VAL A 26 3.64 -8.38 -2.72
CA VAL A 26 4.37 -7.37 -3.48
C VAL A 26 3.57 -6.07 -3.57
N SER A 27 2.27 -6.16 -3.85
CA SER A 27 1.37 -5.01 -3.92
C SER A 27 1.34 -4.25 -2.60
N ASP A 28 1.18 -4.95 -1.47
CA ASP A 28 1.10 -4.32 -0.16
C ASP A 28 2.41 -3.61 0.21
N ARG A 29 3.56 -4.26 -0.02
CA ARG A 29 4.89 -3.65 0.17
C ARG A 29 5.11 -2.44 -0.74
N ARG A 30 4.71 -2.51 -2.00
CA ARG A 30 4.84 -1.39 -2.95
C ARG A 30 3.93 -0.22 -2.57
N MET A 31 2.73 -0.49 -2.08
CA MET A 31 1.75 0.53 -1.73
C MET A 31 2.15 1.28 -0.45
N THR A 32 2.64 0.56 0.56
CA THR A 32 3.22 1.16 1.78
C THR A 32 4.49 1.96 1.48
N ALA A 33 5.41 1.42 0.67
CA ALA A 33 6.61 2.14 0.24
C ALA A 33 6.27 3.42 -0.53
N LYS A 34 5.27 3.38 -1.43
CA LYS A 34 4.85 4.55 -2.19
C LYS A 34 4.24 5.63 -1.29
N LEU A 35 3.42 5.24 -0.32
CA LEU A 35 2.84 6.19 0.63
C LEU A 35 3.92 6.81 1.53
N SER A 36 4.89 6.03 2.00
CA SER A 36 6.02 6.53 2.80
C SER A 36 6.84 7.54 1.99
N SER A 37 7.18 7.22 0.74
CA SER A 37 7.86 8.15 -0.17
C SER A 37 7.09 9.46 -0.43
N MET A 38 5.75 9.46 -0.36
CA MET A 38 4.96 10.70 -0.46
C MET A 38 4.97 11.51 0.85
N LEU A 39 5.04 10.84 2.01
CA LEU A 39 5.16 11.51 3.32
C LEU A 39 6.54 12.17 3.47
N ASP A 40 7.59 11.47 3.05
CA ASP A 40 8.98 11.92 3.20
C ASP A 40 9.36 13.02 2.19
N ASN A 41 8.60 13.17 1.10
CA ASN A 41 8.85 14.17 0.07
C ASN A 41 7.99 15.43 0.27
N ILE A 42 8.59 16.48 0.87
CA ILE A 42 7.93 17.77 1.14
C ILE A 42 7.40 18.45 -0.14
N SER A 43 8.08 18.28 -1.26
CA SER A 43 7.68 18.88 -2.55
C SER A 43 6.55 18.12 -3.25
N HIS A 44 6.09 16.99 -2.69
CA HIS A 44 5.03 16.21 -3.30
C HIS A 44 3.67 16.90 -3.13
N PRO A 45 2.83 17.00 -4.18
CA PRO A 45 1.56 17.73 -4.10
C PRO A 45 0.57 17.17 -3.06
N MET A 46 0.70 15.88 -2.70
CA MET A 46 -0.11 15.26 -1.66
C MET A 46 0.48 15.34 -0.24
N GLN A 47 1.68 15.89 -0.06
CA GLN A 47 2.36 15.86 1.25
C GLN A 47 1.57 16.60 2.33
N VAL A 48 1.03 17.78 2.01
CA VAL A 48 0.24 18.59 2.95
C VAL A 48 -0.99 17.81 3.41
N THR A 49 -1.70 17.19 2.48
CA THR A 49 -2.89 16.37 2.77
C THR A 49 -2.55 15.17 3.66
N LEU A 50 -1.46 14.45 3.35
CA LEU A 50 -1.04 13.30 4.14
C LEU A 50 -0.57 13.71 5.54
N THR A 51 0.10 14.85 5.66
CA THR A 51 0.52 15.43 6.94
C THR A 51 -0.70 15.80 7.79
N ALA A 52 -1.72 16.42 7.20
CA ALA A 52 -2.97 16.73 7.91
C ALA A 52 -3.76 15.48 8.35
N MET A 53 -3.56 14.35 7.66
CA MET A 53 -4.11 13.05 8.08
C MET A 53 -3.31 12.41 9.21
N SER A 54 -2.05 12.82 9.45
CA SER A 54 -1.20 12.20 10.46
C SER A 54 -1.67 12.46 11.88
N SER A 55 -1.52 11.46 12.75
CA SER A 55 -1.77 11.54 14.18
C SER A 55 -0.43 11.58 14.91
N SER A 56 -0.10 12.73 15.50
CA SER A 56 1.13 12.89 16.29
C SER A 56 1.19 11.97 17.51
N PHE A 57 0.04 11.51 18.02
CA PHE A 57 -0.02 10.62 19.19
C PHE A 57 0.33 9.16 18.87
N SER A 58 -0.05 8.66 17.69
CA SER A 58 0.03 7.23 17.37
C SER A 58 0.90 6.89 16.17
N GLY A 59 1.41 7.90 15.45
CA GLY A 59 2.12 7.70 14.17
C GLY A 59 1.23 7.15 13.04
N ARG A 60 -0.05 6.87 13.30
CA ARG A 60 -1.01 6.36 12.31
C ARG A 60 -1.63 7.51 11.51
N LEU A 61 -2.11 7.20 10.31
CA LEU A 61 -2.89 8.14 9.48
C LEU A 61 -4.39 7.96 9.72
N ARG A 62 -5.13 9.06 9.82
CA ARG A 62 -6.59 9.06 9.85
C ARG A 62 -7.14 8.49 8.54
N HIS A 63 -8.01 7.49 8.63
CA HIS A 63 -8.55 6.85 7.43
C HIS A 63 -9.52 7.80 6.69
N PRO A 64 -9.39 7.96 5.36
CA PRO A 64 -10.31 8.81 4.60
C PRO A 64 -11.73 8.21 4.57
N ARG A 65 -12.75 9.08 4.59
CA ARG A 65 -14.16 8.66 4.46
C ARG A 65 -14.43 8.15 3.05
N CYS A 66 -14.83 6.88 2.92
CA CYS A 66 -15.04 6.23 1.64
C CYS A 66 -16.53 6.13 1.28
N GLY A 67 -17.04 7.13 0.55
CA GLY A 67 -18.45 7.18 0.13
C GLY A 67 -18.82 6.26 -1.06
N THR A 68 -17.83 5.76 -1.81
CA THR A 68 -18.05 4.83 -2.93
C THR A 68 -17.11 3.64 -2.86
N GLU A 69 -17.52 2.52 -3.42
CA GLU A 69 -16.67 1.33 -3.52
C GLU A 69 -15.44 1.58 -4.40
N ARG A 70 -15.59 2.35 -5.48
CA ARG A 70 -14.47 2.75 -6.35
C ARG A 70 -13.41 3.51 -5.56
N PHE A 71 -13.80 4.48 -4.75
CA PHE A 71 -12.84 5.23 -3.93
C PHE A 71 -12.22 4.35 -2.86
N ARG A 72 -13.01 3.49 -2.20
CA ARG A 72 -12.52 2.52 -1.19
C ARG A 72 -11.42 1.60 -1.71
N ARG A 73 -11.49 1.22 -3.00
CA ARG A 73 -10.49 0.39 -3.70
C ARG A 73 -9.34 1.17 -4.35
N SER A 74 -9.36 2.49 -4.27
CA SER A 74 -8.28 3.32 -4.81
C SER A 74 -7.02 3.26 -3.93
N PHE A 75 -5.93 3.85 -4.42
CA PHE A 75 -4.64 3.86 -3.76
C PHE A 75 -4.72 4.38 -2.32
N LEU A 76 -5.26 5.58 -2.10
CA LEU A 76 -5.11 6.28 -0.82
C LEU A 76 -5.77 5.53 0.37
N PRO A 77 -7.06 5.12 0.31
CA PRO A 77 -7.65 4.38 1.43
C PRO A 77 -7.00 3.01 1.66
N THR A 78 -6.55 2.36 0.60
CA THR A 78 -5.91 1.05 0.69
C THR A 78 -4.50 1.16 1.30
N ALA A 79 -3.71 2.14 0.84
CA ALA A 79 -2.38 2.42 1.36
C ALA A 79 -2.40 2.85 2.83
N VAL A 80 -3.33 3.74 3.22
CA VAL A 80 -3.50 4.17 4.61
C VAL A 80 -3.84 2.98 5.52
N ARG A 81 -4.74 2.10 5.08
CA ARG A 81 -5.09 0.89 5.83
C ARG A 81 -3.87 -0.02 6.04
N LEU A 82 -3.03 -0.19 5.02
CA LEU A 82 -1.81 -1.02 5.14
C LEU A 82 -0.75 -0.36 6.01
N TYR A 83 -0.52 0.95 5.83
CA TYR A 83 0.44 1.70 6.64
C TYR A 83 0.08 1.67 8.13
N ASN A 84 -1.20 1.83 8.48
CA ASN A 84 -1.63 1.75 9.87
C ASN A 84 -1.46 0.36 10.49
N LYS A 85 -1.43 -0.70 9.68
CA LYS A 85 -1.14 -2.06 10.14
C LYS A 85 0.36 -2.29 10.38
N SER A 86 1.25 -1.51 9.74
CA SER A 86 2.70 -1.65 9.89
C SER A 86 3.29 -0.76 10.99
N VAL A 87 2.65 0.37 11.30
CA VAL A 87 3.05 1.29 12.39
C VAL A 87 2.44 0.88 13.74
N GLY A 88 1.45 -0.01 13.71
CA GLY A 88 0.64 -0.39 14.85
C GLY A 88 1.09 -1.62 15.59
#